data_AF-A0A7S2IE06-F1
#
_entry.id   AF-A0A7S2IE06-F1
#
_cell.length_a   1.000
_cell.length_b   1.000
_cell.length_c   1.000
_cell.angle_alpha   90.00
_cell.angle_beta   90.00
_cell.angle_gamma   90.00
#
_symmetry.space_group_name_H-M   'P 1'
#
loop_
_entity.id
_entity.type
_entity.pdbx_description
1 polymer ?
#
loop_
_entity_poly.entity_id
_entity_poly.type
_entity_poly.pdbx_seq_one_letter_code
_entity_poly.pdbx_strand_id
1 'polypeptide(L)'
;DDARRVDAPALAGGWKGSEFAGRAFFACLDGDGAPALEDADLALLRQVFNPLLSDRREDVDRFVPPDASFDYVQKLRGLAKQEEVVLRQRKEHFFGGDFSLDDAGPLFPWHWASSFEIARDHAAAGQANSAERHGRLHERPDFKDAALLDHVLRLAPPVFDKVAEDGVRFRVYRLGALEVRTAQEPGGEEAVGAVFSACAPAEGGGSPREPGGPGVDADERIVKVVEYVERVHRGAP
;
A
#
# COMPACT_ATOMS: atom_id res chain seq x y z
N ASP A 1 36.60 52.23 -5.73
CA ASP A 1 35.56 51.22 -6.02
C ASP A 1 36.12 49.84 -5.82
N ASP A 2 35.79 49.24 -4.68
CA ASP A 2 36.18 47.87 -4.35
C ASP A 2 34.99 46.97 -4.73
N ALA A 3 35.15 46.21 -5.82
CA ALA A 3 34.11 45.34 -6.35
C ALA A 3 33.97 44.12 -5.42
N ARG A 4 33.02 44.24 -4.48
CA ARG A 4 32.60 43.17 -3.57
C ARG A 4 32.14 41.96 -4.40
N ARG A 5 33.05 41.00 -4.59
CA ARG A 5 32.77 39.71 -5.23
C ARG A 5 31.71 39.02 -4.37
N VAL A 6 30.48 38.98 -4.85
CA VAL A 6 29.39 38.27 -4.18
C VAL A 6 29.67 36.80 -4.45
N ASP A 7 30.11 36.06 -3.45
CA ASP A 7 30.33 34.62 -3.58
C ASP A 7 29.02 33.97 -4.02
N ALA A 8 29.04 33.38 -5.21
CA ALA A 8 27.90 32.63 -5.69
C ALA A 8 27.62 31.49 -4.70
N PRO A 9 26.36 31.26 -4.30
CA PRO A 9 26.02 30.21 -3.36
C PRO A 9 26.53 28.87 -3.89
N ALA A 10 27.07 28.03 -2.99
CA ALA A 10 27.51 26.69 -3.35
C ALA A 10 26.33 25.90 -3.94
N LEU A 11 26.56 25.28 -5.09
CA LEU A 11 25.57 24.45 -5.76
C LEU A 11 25.59 23.06 -5.14
N ALA A 12 24.42 22.51 -4.84
CA ALA A 12 24.29 21.16 -4.29
C ALA A 12 23.61 20.17 -5.22
N GLY A 13 22.94 20.66 -6.27
CA GLY A 13 22.31 19.83 -7.29
C GLY A 13 22.97 20.04 -8.66
N GLY A 14 23.18 18.96 -9.39
CA GLY A 14 23.80 18.95 -10.72
C GLY A 14 22.89 19.40 -11.88
N TRP A 15 21.61 19.71 -11.64
CA TRP A 15 20.60 19.96 -12.68
C TRP A 15 20.43 21.45 -13.05
N LYS A 16 21.52 22.19 -13.17
CA LYS A 16 21.49 23.63 -13.51
C LYS A 16 21.69 23.88 -15.00
N GLY A 17 21.11 24.98 -15.47
CA GLY A 17 21.27 25.44 -16.85
C GLY A 17 20.03 25.21 -17.70
N SER A 18 19.96 25.90 -18.83
CA SER A 18 18.85 25.80 -19.79
C SER A 18 18.80 24.42 -20.47
N GLU A 19 19.92 23.70 -20.49
CA GLU A 19 20.04 22.34 -21.00
C GLU A 19 19.24 21.31 -20.22
N PHE A 20 18.86 21.61 -18.97
CA PHE A 20 18.02 20.77 -18.13
C PHE A 20 16.55 21.24 -18.08
N ALA A 21 16.13 22.19 -18.93
CA ALA A 21 14.75 22.66 -18.93
C ALA A 21 13.84 21.80 -19.82
N GLY A 22 12.54 21.88 -19.54
CA GLY A 22 11.51 21.30 -20.38
C GLY A 22 11.63 19.79 -20.57
N ARG A 23 11.51 19.33 -21.83
CA ARG A 23 11.60 17.91 -22.19
C ARG A 23 12.94 17.25 -21.83
N ALA A 24 14.03 18.02 -21.87
CA ALA A 24 15.36 17.49 -21.56
C ALA A 24 15.48 17.05 -20.09
N PHE A 25 14.78 17.73 -19.18
CA PHE A 25 14.68 17.35 -17.77
C PHE A 25 14.13 15.92 -17.63
N PHE A 26 12.96 15.67 -18.22
CA PHE A 26 12.27 14.39 -18.06
C PHE A 26 12.99 13.26 -18.81
N ALA A 27 13.57 13.54 -19.98
CA ALA A 27 14.43 12.57 -20.67
C ALA A 27 15.62 12.12 -19.79
N CYS A 28 16.17 13.02 -18.97
CA CYS A 28 17.19 12.67 -17.98
C CYS A 28 16.67 11.73 -16.90
N LEU A 29 15.49 12.02 -16.36
CA LEU A 29 14.85 11.14 -15.37
C LEU A 29 14.54 9.76 -15.94
N ASP A 30 14.19 9.67 -17.22
CA ASP A 30 13.84 8.42 -17.89
C ASP A 30 15.09 7.61 -18.33
N GLY A 31 16.27 8.24 -18.35
CA GLY A 31 17.53 7.61 -18.76
C GLY A 31 17.83 7.70 -20.25
N ASP A 32 17.08 8.52 -21.00
CA ASP A 32 17.14 8.61 -22.46
C ASP A 32 18.15 9.67 -22.94
N GLY A 33 19.45 9.40 -22.75
CA GLY A 33 20.53 10.13 -23.44
C GLY A 33 20.79 11.56 -22.99
N ALA A 34 20.37 11.93 -21.78
CA ALA A 34 20.62 13.24 -21.19
C ALA A 34 22.03 13.35 -20.54
N PRO A 35 22.52 14.58 -20.27
CA PRO A 35 23.73 14.80 -19.48
C PRO A 35 23.72 14.02 -18.15
N ALA A 36 24.89 13.52 -17.76
CA ALA A 36 25.07 12.73 -16.57
C ALA A 36 24.80 13.57 -15.30
N LEU A 37 23.66 13.34 -14.66
CA LEU A 37 23.44 13.74 -13.27
C LEU A 37 24.14 12.76 -12.34
N GLU A 38 24.50 13.23 -11.16
CA GLU A 38 24.93 12.32 -10.10
C GLU A 38 23.78 11.39 -9.72
N ASP A 39 24.09 10.11 -9.45
CA ASP A 39 23.08 9.10 -9.12
C ASP A 39 22.19 9.51 -7.93
N ALA A 40 22.78 10.20 -6.94
CA ALA A 40 22.07 10.67 -5.75
C ALA A 40 21.08 11.80 -6.05
N ASP A 41 21.34 12.60 -7.08
CA ASP A 41 20.46 13.66 -7.55
C ASP A 41 19.35 13.10 -8.41
N LEU A 42 19.71 12.17 -9.31
CA LEU A 42 18.75 11.47 -10.14
C LEU A 42 17.73 10.69 -9.30
N ALA A 43 18.19 9.99 -8.25
CA ALA A 43 17.31 9.27 -7.33
C ALA A 43 16.34 10.22 -6.60
N LEU A 44 16.83 11.36 -6.10
CA LEU A 44 16.00 12.36 -5.44
C LEU A 44 14.94 12.94 -6.39
N LEU A 45 15.34 13.32 -7.61
CA LEU A 45 14.44 13.90 -8.59
C LEU A 45 13.40 12.88 -9.08
N ARG A 46 13.75 11.61 -9.21
CA ARG A 46 12.79 10.54 -9.53
C ARG A 46 11.76 10.32 -8.43
N GLN A 47 12.15 10.48 -7.17
CA GLN A 47 11.20 10.42 -6.06
C GLN A 47 10.19 11.58 -6.13
N VAL A 48 10.68 12.80 -6.40
CA VAL A 48 9.85 14.01 -6.43
C VAL A 48 9.00 14.11 -7.71
N PHE A 49 9.57 13.74 -8.85
CA PHE A 49 8.93 13.76 -10.17
C PHE A 49 8.71 12.35 -10.68
N ASN A 50 7.94 11.56 -9.92
CA ASN A 50 7.66 10.17 -10.26
C ASN A 50 7.14 10.08 -11.71
N PRO A 51 7.75 9.24 -12.58
CA PRO A 51 7.38 9.15 -13.99
C PRO A 51 5.92 8.83 -14.26
N LEU A 52 5.25 8.12 -13.35
CA LEU A 52 3.88 7.63 -13.51
C LEU A 52 2.84 8.55 -12.85
N LEU A 53 3.25 9.46 -11.96
CA LEU A 53 2.34 10.28 -11.15
C LEU A 53 2.50 11.78 -11.36
N SER A 54 3.66 12.23 -11.86
CA SER A 54 3.94 13.65 -12.03
C SER A 54 3.22 14.23 -13.24
N ASP A 55 2.14 14.98 -13.00
CA ASP A 55 1.40 15.76 -14.01
C ASP A 55 2.27 16.83 -14.69
N ARG A 56 3.32 17.31 -14.02
CA ARG A 56 4.30 18.28 -14.56
C ARG A 56 4.98 17.88 -15.86
N ARG A 57 4.90 16.60 -16.24
CA ARG A 57 5.35 16.13 -17.56
C ARG A 57 4.54 16.72 -18.71
N GLU A 58 3.28 17.07 -18.44
CA GLU A 58 2.39 17.72 -19.40
C GLU A 58 2.80 19.17 -19.71
N ASP A 59 3.65 19.78 -18.87
CA ASP A 59 4.20 21.12 -19.14
C ASP A 59 5.21 21.09 -20.31
N VAL A 60 5.72 19.91 -20.69
CA VAL A 60 6.67 19.66 -21.78
C VAL A 60 7.82 20.67 -21.76
N ASP A 61 7.88 21.60 -22.72
CA ASP A 61 8.96 22.59 -22.86
C ASP A 61 8.82 23.80 -21.92
N ARG A 62 7.67 23.94 -21.24
CA ARG A 62 7.41 25.02 -20.27
C ARG A 62 7.88 24.67 -18.87
N PHE A 63 8.23 23.41 -18.63
CA PHE A 63 8.70 22.97 -17.33
C PHE A 63 10.04 23.64 -17.00
N VAL A 64 10.10 24.25 -15.81
CA VAL A 64 11.32 24.82 -15.25
C VAL A 64 11.73 23.94 -14.06
N PRO A 65 12.95 23.37 -14.05
CA PRO A 65 13.43 22.56 -12.94
C PRO A 65 13.41 23.32 -11.61
N PRO A 66 13.26 22.62 -10.48
CA PRO A 66 13.33 23.25 -9.18
C PRO A 66 14.73 23.82 -8.92
N ASP A 67 14.80 24.81 -8.03
CA ASP A 67 16.07 25.44 -7.65
C ASP A 67 17.09 24.40 -7.16
N ALA A 68 18.30 24.44 -7.70
CA ALA A 68 19.42 23.59 -7.30
C ALA A 68 20.38 24.28 -6.31
N SER A 69 19.92 25.32 -5.61
CA SER A 69 20.61 25.89 -4.45
C SER A 69 20.75 24.87 -3.31
N PHE A 70 21.83 25.00 -2.54
CA PHE A 70 22.11 24.07 -1.43
C PHE A 70 20.95 23.96 -0.44
N ASP A 71 20.40 25.09 0.01
CA ASP A 71 19.33 25.10 1.01
C ASP A 71 18.07 24.40 0.50
N TYR A 72 17.69 24.65 -0.75
CA TYR A 72 16.52 24.01 -1.36
C TYR A 72 16.72 22.50 -1.48
N VAL A 73 17.86 22.06 -2.02
CA VAL A 73 18.16 20.63 -2.21
C VAL A 73 18.22 19.90 -0.87
N GLN A 74 18.85 20.48 0.16
CA GLN A 74 18.89 19.87 1.49
C GLN A 74 17.49 19.74 2.09
N LYS A 75 16.66 20.78 1.96
CA LYS A 75 15.26 20.72 2.39
C LYS A 75 14.49 19.63 1.65
N LEU A 76 14.65 19.54 0.33
CA LEU A 76 14.00 18.53 -0.50
C LEU A 76 14.40 17.11 -0.09
N ARG A 77 15.70 16.86 0.15
CA ARG A 77 16.19 15.57 0.69
C ARG A 77 15.58 15.25 2.06
N GLY A 78 15.41 16.27 2.92
CA GLY A 78 14.75 16.11 4.22
C GLY A 78 13.29 15.67 4.09
N LEU A 79 12.53 16.34 3.22
CA LEU A 79 11.13 16.02 2.95
C LEU A 79 10.97 14.62 2.32
N ALA A 80 11.80 14.29 1.33
CA ALA A 80 11.81 12.99 0.68
C ALA A 80 12.04 11.83 1.68
N LYS A 81 12.92 12.02 2.66
CA LYS A 81 13.13 11.04 3.74
C LYS A 81 11.94 10.92 4.68
N GLN A 82 11.28 12.04 5.00
CA GLN A 82 10.08 12.04 5.84
C GLN A 82 8.93 11.30 5.15
N GLU A 83 8.74 11.55 3.85
CA GLU A 83 7.77 10.85 3.03
C GLU A 83 8.03 9.33 3.04
N GLU A 84 9.27 8.89 2.84
CA GLU A 84 9.64 7.46 2.90
C GLU A 84 9.24 6.80 4.23
N VAL A 85 9.42 7.51 5.34
CA VAL A 85 8.98 7.04 6.66
C VAL A 85 7.46 6.87 6.71
N VAL A 86 6.69 7.82 6.19
CA VAL A 86 5.22 7.75 6.15
C VAL A 86 4.76 6.61 5.25
N LEU A 87 5.38 6.42 4.08
CA LEU A 87 5.08 5.30 3.17
C LEU A 87 5.26 3.94 3.86
N ARG A 88 6.36 3.79 4.62
CA ARG A 88 6.63 2.58 5.38
C ARG A 88 5.59 2.36 6.47
N GLN A 89 5.30 3.39 7.27
CA GLN A 89 4.29 3.34 8.33
C GLN A 89 2.90 3.01 7.78
N ARG A 90 2.54 3.56 6.62
CA ARG A 90 1.27 3.27 5.95
C ARG A 90 1.15 1.79 5.60
N LYS A 91 2.19 1.21 4.99
CA LYS A 91 2.22 -0.24 4.67
C LYS A 91 2.18 -1.10 5.92
N GLU A 92 2.98 -0.77 6.93
CA GLU A 92 2.99 -1.47 8.22
C GLU A 92 1.61 -1.44 8.87
N HIS A 93 0.95 -0.28 8.87
CA HIS A 93 -0.41 -0.15 9.39
C HIS A 93 -1.41 -0.98 8.57
N PHE A 94 -1.40 -0.86 7.23
CA PHE A 94 -2.28 -1.63 6.34
C PHE A 94 -2.14 -3.15 6.53
N PHE A 95 -0.90 -3.62 6.69
CA PHE A 95 -0.60 -5.05 6.86
C PHE A 95 -0.69 -5.51 8.31
N GLY A 96 -1.00 -4.62 9.27
CA GLY A 96 -1.20 -4.94 10.68
C GLY A 96 -2.62 -5.40 10.98
N GLY A 97 -2.79 -6.32 11.94
CA GLY A 97 -4.11 -6.88 12.29
C GLY A 97 -5.15 -5.86 12.75
N ASP A 98 -4.72 -4.67 13.18
CA ASP A 98 -5.58 -3.59 13.70
C ASP A 98 -6.19 -2.68 12.62
N PHE A 99 -5.78 -2.82 11.35
CA PHE A 99 -6.36 -2.03 10.26
C PHE A 99 -7.83 -2.41 10.01
N SER A 100 -8.68 -1.39 9.89
CA SER A 100 -10.10 -1.51 9.63
C SER A 100 -10.45 -0.99 8.24
N LEU A 101 -11.37 -1.68 7.56
CA LEU A 101 -11.86 -1.25 6.24
C LEU A 101 -12.74 0.02 6.32
N ASP A 102 -13.41 0.21 7.46
CA ASP A 102 -14.33 1.33 7.69
C ASP A 102 -13.61 2.59 8.19
N ASP A 103 -12.49 2.39 8.90
CA ASP A 103 -11.60 3.43 9.42
C ASP A 103 -10.15 3.04 9.14
N ALA A 104 -9.64 3.52 8.01
CA ALA A 104 -8.26 3.27 7.60
C ALA A 104 -7.23 3.97 8.51
N GLY A 105 -7.65 4.96 9.30
CA GLY A 105 -6.76 5.77 10.13
C GLY A 105 -6.09 6.93 9.39
N PRO A 106 -5.31 7.75 10.12
CA PRO A 106 -4.80 9.04 9.64
C PRO A 106 -3.64 8.96 8.64
N LEU A 107 -3.07 7.77 8.42
CA LEU A 107 -1.99 7.56 7.45
C LEU A 107 -2.50 7.46 6.00
N PHE A 108 -3.83 7.41 5.83
CA PHE A 108 -4.50 7.26 4.55
C PHE A 108 -5.30 8.50 4.17
N PRO A 109 -5.64 8.66 2.88
CA PRO A 109 -6.51 9.73 2.46
C PRO A 109 -7.81 9.76 3.27
N TRP A 110 -8.24 10.95 3.69
CA TRP A 110 -9.45 11.11 4.51
C TRP A 110 -10.72 10.50 3.88
N HIS A 111 -10.80 10.45 2.55
CA HIS A 111 -11.91 9.86 1.82
C HIS A 111 -11.93 8.31 1.87
N TRP A 112 -10.94 7.70 2.52
CA TRP A 112 -10.93 6.27 2.77
C TRP A 112 -11.87 5.85 3.88
N ALA A 113 -12.04 6.72 4.89
CA ALA A 113 -13.02 6.56 5.95
C ALA A 113 -14.45 6.59 5.36
N SER A 114 -15.31 5.69 5.84
CA SER A 114 -16.69 5.60 5.38
C SER A 114 -17.44 6.92 5.61
N SER A 115 -18.06 7.48 4.56
CA SER A 115 -18.80 8.74 4.63
C SER A 115 -20.00 8.70 5.59
N PHE A 116 -20.39 7.52 6.06
CA PHE A 116 -21.49 7.33 7.00
C PHE A 116 -21.18 7.78 8.44
N GLU A 117 -19.92 8.10 8.79
CA GLU A 117 -19.61 8.63 10.12
C GLU A 117 -19.90 10.14 10.28
N ILE A 118 -19.97 10.91 9.18
CA ILE A 118 -20.12 12.37 9.25
C ILE A 118 -21.53 12.80 9.73
N ALA A 119 -22.51 11.89 9.76
CA ALA A 119 -23.86 12.17 10.26
C ALA A 119 -24.15 11.64 11.67
N ARG A 120 -23.21 10.92 12.30
CA ARG A 120 -23.48 10.19 13.56
C ARG A 120 -23.08 10.90 14.85
N ASP A 121 -22.47 12.07 14.77
CA ASP A 121 -22.14 12.88 15.97
C ASP A 121 -23.36 13.48 16.69
N HIS A 122 -24.59 13.27 16.20
CA HIS A 122 -25.79 13.81 16.85
C HIS A 122 -26.92 12.83 17.18
N ALA A 123 -26.82 11.54 16.84
CA ALA A 123 -27.89 10.60 17.18
C ALA A 123 -27.42 9.16 17.43
N ALA A 124 -27.61 8.74 18.68
CA ALA A 124 -27.75 7.35 19.12
C ALA A 124 -26.47 6.54 19.43
N ALA A 125 -26.14 6.56 20.73
CA ALA A 125 -25.41 5.56 21.49
C ALA A 125 -26.08 4.16 21.50
N GLY A 126 -26.42 3.59 20.33
CA GLY A 126 -27.29 2.40 20.26
C GLY A 126 -26.98 1.31 19.23
N GLN A 127 -25.89 1.40 18.45
CA GLN A 127 -25.56 0.35 17.46
C GLN A 127 -24.09 -0.07 17.53
N ALA A 128 -23.79 -0.95 18.48
CA ALA A 128 -22.48 -1.57 18.70
C ALA A 128 -22.21 -2.84 17.86
N ASN A 129 -22.99 -3.13 16.81
CA ASN A 129 -23.03 -4.48 16.22
C ASN A 129 -22.21 -4.71 14.92
N SER A 130 -21.50 -3.71 14.39
CA SER A 130 -20.66 -3.88 13.18
C SER A 130 -19.17 -4.00 13.46
N ALA A 131 -18.66 -3.35 14.52
CA ALA A 131 -17.26 -3.49 14.93
C ALA A 131 -16.97 -4.86 15.57
N GLU A 132 -17.96 -5.50 16.20
CA GLU A 132 -17.79 -6.79 16.89
C GLU A 132 -17.70 -8.02 15.96
N ARG A 133 -17.92 -7.87 14.65
CA ARG A 133 -17.85 -9.00 13.70
C ARG A 133 -16.47 -9.26 13.11
N HIS A 134 -15.51 -8.35 13.31
CA HIS A 134 -14.13 -8.62 12.97
C HIS A 134 -13.50 -9.37 14.13
N GLY A 135 -13.84 -10.66 14.22
CA GLY A 135 -13.16 -11.59 15.13
C GLY A 135 -11.65 -11.42 15.00
N ARG A 136 -10.95 -11.55 16.12
CA ARG A 136 -9.49 -11.35 16.21
C ARG A 136 -8.79 -12.05 15.06
N LEU A 137 -8.24 -11.27 14.13
CA LEU A 137 -7.52 -11.80 12.98
C LEU A 137 -6.20 -12.41 13.45
N HIS A 138 -5.90 -13.61 12.97
CA HIS A 138 -4.65 -14.32 13.27
C HIS A 138 -3.76 -14.31 12.04
N GLU A 139 -2.53 -13.76 12.15
CA GLU A 139 -1.58 -13.76 11.04
C GLU A 139 -1.21 -15.20 10.63
N ARG A 140 -1.15 -15.43 9.32
CA ARG A 140 -0.85 -16.71 8.67
C ARG A 140 0.32 -16.55 7.70
N PRO A 141 1.56 -16.38 8.22
CA PRO A 141 2.72 -16.17 7.37
C PRO A 141 3.02 -17.38 6.47
N ASP A 142 2.53 -18.57 6.84
CA ASP A 142 2.62 -19.80 6.05
C ASP A 142 1.97 -19.73 4.67
N PHE A 143 1.11 -18.73 4.43
CA PHE A 143 0.46 -18.52 3.14
C PHE A 143 1.11 -17.42 2.28
N LYS A 144 2.08 -16.65 2.78
CA LYS A 144 2.61 -15.48 2.03
C LYS A 144 3.22 -15.87 0.68
N ASP A 145 3.90 -17.01 0.61
CA ASP A 145 4.56 -17.50 -0.61
C ASP A 145 3.76 -18.59 -1.35
N ALA A 146 2.50 -18.80 -0.98
CA ALA A 146 1.70 -19.84 -1.60
C ALA A 146 1.32 -19.43 -3.04
N ALA A 147 1.93 -20.09 -4.04
CA ALA A 147 1.60 -19.91 -5.46
C ALA A 147 0.10 -20.09 -5.78
N LEU A 148 -0.64 -20.79 -4.90
CA LEU A 148 -2.09 -20.92 -4.99
C LEU A 148 -2.82 -19.58 -4.82
N LEU A 149 -2.31 -18.65 -4.00
CA LEU A 149 -2.92 -17.34 -3.80
C LEU A 149 -2.91 -16.53 -5.09
N ASP A 150 -1.82 -16.56 -5.86
CA ASP A 150 -1.70 -15.76 -7.08
C ASP A 150 -2.81 -16.07 -8.11
N HIS A 151 -3.18 -17.35 -8.27
CA HIS A 151 -4.30 -17.70 -9.14
C HIS A 151 -5.65 -17.21 -8.61
N VAL A 152 -5.86 -17.34 -7.29
CA VAL A 152 -7.12 -16.97 -6.65
C VAL A 152 -7.32 -15.46 -6.62
N LEU A 153 -6.27 -14.68 -6.30
CA LEU A 153 -6.29 -13.23 -6.28
C LEU A 153 -6.61 -12.62 -7.65
N ARG A 154 -6.14 -13.25 -8.74
CA ARG A 154 -6.47 -12.82 -10.10
C ARG A 154 -7.93 -13.01 -10.48
N LEU A 155 -8.66 -13.91 -9.81
CA LEU A 155 -10.05 -14.23 -10.12
C LEU A 155 -11.05 -13.62 -9.13
N ALA A 156 -10.63 -13.44 -7.87
CA ALA A 156 -11.49 -12.94 -6.82
C ALA A 156 -11.59 -11.40 -6.88
N PRO A 157 -12.80 -10.81 -6.83
CA PRO A 157 -12.92 -9.37 -6.68
C PRO A 157 -12.49 -8.96 -5.25
N PRO A 158 -11.67 -7.91 -5.10
CA PRO A 158 -11.31 -7.41 -3.78
C PRO A 158 -12.52 -6.78 -3.09
N VAL A 159 -12.63 -6.96 -1.77
CA VAL A 159 -13.65 -6.29 -0.93
C VAL A 159 -13.25 -4.87 -0.56
N PHE A 160 -11.96 -4.55 -0.72
CA PHE A 160 -11.39 -3.23 -0.56
C PHE A 160 -10.36 -3.03 -1.66
N ASP A 161 -10.46 -1.94 -2.41
CA ASP A 161 -9.53 -1.59 -3.47
C ASP A 161 -9.43 -0.07 -3.58
N LYS A 162 -8.35 0.49 -3.05
CA LYS A 162 -8.14 1.95 -3.02
C LYS A 162 -6.69 2.30 -3.34
N VAL A 163 -6.49 3.51 -3.86
CA VAL A 163 -5.18 4.06 -4.23
C VAL A 163 -4.89 5.27 -3.35
N ALA A 164 -3.69 5.29 -2.75
CA ALA A 164 -3.23 6.42 -1.93
C ALA A 164 -2.58 7.51 -2.80
N GLU A 165 -2.25 8.66 -2.22
CA GLU A 165 -1.73 9.82 -2.96
C GLU A 165 -0.36 9.56 -3.62
N ASP A 166 0.38 8.61 -3.07
CA ASP A 166 1.66 8.09 -3.59
C ASP A 166 1.48 7.11 -4.77
N GLY A 167 0.24 6.89 -5.21
CA GLY A 167 -0.12 5.95 -6.28
C GLY A 167 -0.09 4.48 -5.86
N VAL A 168 0.24 4.16 -4.60
CA VAL A 168 0.24 2.77 -4.12
C VAL A 168 -1.20 2.30 -3.99
N ARG A 169 -1.49 1.16 -4.61
CA ARG A 169 -2.81 0.54 -4.59
C ARG A 169 -2.85 -0.55 -3.54
N PHE A 170 -3.80 -0.44 -2.62
CA PHE A 170 -3.98 -1.35 -1.51
C PHE A 170 -5.27 -2.14 -1.70
N ARG A 171 -5.19 -3.47 -1.57
CA ARG A 171 -6.36 -4.35 -1.73
C ARG A 171 -6.52 -5.32 -0.58
N VAL A 172 -7.78 -5.64 -0.27
CA VAL A 172 -8.15 -6.70 0.67
C VAL A 172 -9.08 -7.67 -0.03
N TYR A 173 -8.75 -8.95 0.02
CA TYR A 173 -9.53 -10.05 -0.53
C TYR A 173 -10.03 -10.93 0.61
N ARG A 174 -11.28 -11.36 0.54
CA ARG A 174 -11.86 -12.33 1.48
C ARG A 174 -12.09 -13.66 0.78
N LEU A 175 -11.30 -14.66 1.18
CA LEU A 175 -11.28 -16.00 0.59
C LEU A 175 -11.75 -17.00 1.65
N GLY A 176 -13.08 -17.10 1.83
CA GLY A 176 -13.67 -17.87 2.91
C GLY A 176 -13.33 -17.29 4.28
N ALA A 177 -12.55 -18.02 5.08
CA ALA A 177 -12.09 -17.57 6.40
C ALA A 177 -10.76 -16.81 6.36
N LEU A 178 -10.15 -16.66 5.17
CA LEU A 178 -8.90 -15.93 5.00
C LEU A 178 -9.16 -14.49 4.54
N GLU A 179 -8.38 -13.58 5.09
CA GLU A 179 -8.24 -12.21 4.59
C GLU A 179 -6.83 -12.03 4.05
N VAL A 180 -6.71 -11.69 2.77
CA VAL A 180 -5.42 -11.46 2.10
C VAL A 180 -5.30 -9.97 1.80
N ARG A 181 -4.22 -9.36 2.26
CA ARG A 181 -3.92 -7.95 2.04
C ARG A 181 -2.73 -7.79 1.13
N THR A 182 -2.90 -7.02 0.08
CA THR A 182 -1.88 -6.79 -0.95
C THR A 182 -1.62 -5.30 -1.13
N ALA A 183 -0.42 -4.99 -1.62
CA ALA A 183 -0.09 -3.66 -2.11
C ALA A 183 0.57 -3.76 -3.48
N GLN A 184 0.38 -2.74 -4.31
CA GLN A 184 0.95 -2.62 -5.63
C GLN A 184 1.52 -1.22 -5.81
N GLU A 185 2.83 -1.13 -6.02
CA GLU A 185 3.52 0.11 -6.38
C GLU A 185 3.07 0.59 -7.77
N PRO A 186 3.18 1.90 -8.08
CA PRO A 186 2.93 2.42 -9.42
C PRO A 186 3.76 1.66 -10.48
N GLY A 187 3.06 0.98 -11.40
CA GLY A 187 3.70 0.18 -12.45
C GLY A 187 4.35 -1.13 -11.98
N GLY A 188 4.27 -1.45 -10.69
CA GLY A 188 4.76 -2.70 -10.11
C GLY A 188 3.74 -3.83 -10.17
N GLU A 189 4.19 -5.03 -9.81
CA GLU A 189 3.32 -6.19 -9.60
C GLU A 189 2.63 -6.10 -8.24
N GLU A 190 1.45 -6.70 -8.13
CA GLU A 190 0.74 -6.82 -6.86
C GLU A 190 1.45 -7.84 -5.96
N ALA A 191 1.78 -7.44 -4.73
CA ALA A 191 2.46 -8.28 -3.76
C ALA A 191 1.59 -8.51 -2.52
N VAL A 192 1.59 -9.76 -2.02
CA VAL A 192 0.95 -10.12 -0.76
C VAL A 192 1.81 -9.63 0.40
N GLY A 193 1.28 -8.73 1.24
CA GLY A 193 1.97 -8.25 2.43
C GLY A 193 1.55 -8.98 3.71
N ALA A 194 0.26 -9.34 3.81
CA ALA A 194 -0.27 -10.07 4.96
C ALA A 194 -1.40 -11.02 4.58
N VAL A 195 -1.49 -12.12 5.32
CA VAL A 195 -2.60 -13.08 5.26
C VAL A 195 -3.08 -13.30 6.69
N PHE A 196 -4.38 -13.22 6.89
CA PHE A 196 -5.02 -13.43 8.18
C PHE A 196 -6.09 -14.51 8.10
N SER A 197 -6.36 -15.16 9.23
CA SER A 197 -7.47 -16.09 9.42
C SER A 197 -8.45 -15.52 10.44
N ALA A 198 -9.75 -15.56 10.11
CA ALA A 198 -10.84 -15.19 11.00
C ALA A 198 -11.26 -16.33 11.95
N CYS A 199 -10.83 -17.57 11.71
CA CYS A 199 -11.05 -18.66 12.64
C CYS A 199 -10.14 -18.49 13.84
N ALA A 200 -10.71 -18.50 15.05
CA ALA A 200 -9.94 -18.77 16.25
C ALA A 200 -9.15 -20.07 16.01
N PRO A 201 -7.84 -20.12 16.30
CA PRO A 201 -7.10 -21.38 16.25
C PRO A 201 -7.93 -22.36 17.07
N ALA A 202 -8.35 -23.47 16.46
CA ALA A 202 -9.07 -24.51 17.17
C ALA A 202 -8.25 -24.76 18.43
N GLU A 203 -8.77 -24.32 19.58
CA GLU A 203 -8.03 -24.36 20.83
C GLU A 203 -7.67 -25.83 20.97
N GLY A 204 -6.39 -26.14 20.77
CA GLY A 204 -5.86 -27.44 21.06
C GLY A 204 -6.08 -27.59 22.55
N GLY A 205 -7.20 -28.23 22.90
CA GLY A 205 -7.67 -28.47 24.24
C GLY A 205 -6.67 -29.34 24.97
N GLY A 206 -5.56 -28.73 25.36
CA GLY A 206 -4.63 -29.16 26.39
C GLY A 206 -5.13 -28.71 27.75
N SER A 207 -6.45 -28.64 27.98
CA SER A 207 -6.92 -28.81 29.35
C SER A 207 -6.42 -30.17 29.81
N PRO A 208 -5.82 -30.30 31.01
CA PRO A 208 -5.54 -31.60 31.60
C PRO A 208 -6.82 -32.41 31.56
N ARG A 209 -6.80 -33.43 30.71
CA ARG A 209 -7.92 -34.29 30.38
C ARG A 209 -8.46 -34.87 31.69
N GLU A 210 -9.69 -34.55 32.09
CA GLU A 210 -10.40 -35.40 33.03
C GLU A 210 -10.41 -36.82 32.42
N PRO A 211 -10.05 -37.87 33.19
CA PRO A 211 -9.78 -39.21 32.67
C PRO A 211 -11.01 -40.00 32.19
N GLY A 212 -12.02 -39.35 31.59
CA GLY A 212 -13.27 -39.99 31.16
C GLY A 212 -13.82 -39.62 29.77
N GLY A 213 -13.19 -38.71 29.03
CA GLY A 213 -13.68 -38.30 27.70
C GLY A 213 -13.28 -39.28 26.58
N PRO A 214 -14.23 -39.74 25.73
CA PRO A 214 -13.94 -40.66 24.62
C PRO A 214 -12.92 -40.02 23.68
N GLY A 215 -11.76 -40.66 23.55
CA GLY A 215 -10.69 -40.21 22.68
C GLY A 215 -11.10 -40.37 21.23
N VAL A 216 -10.84 -39.33 20.44
CA VAL A 216 -10.79 -39.47 18.99
C VAL A 216 -9.64 -40.43 18.67
N ASP A 217 -9.98 -41.55 18.02
CA ASP A 217 -9.06 -42.63 17.68
C ASP A 217 -8.02 -42.16 16.66
N ALA A 218 -6.78 -42.65 16.78
CA ALA A 218 -5.69 -42.28 15.87
C ALA A 218 -5.91 -42.75 14.42
N ASP A 219 -6.98 -43.50 14.17
CA ASP A 219 -7.37 -44.05 12.88
C ASP A 219 -8.46 -43.23 12.17
N GLU A 220 -8.81 -42.04 12.67
CA GLU A 220 -9.84 -41.22 12.06
C GLU A 220 -9.35 -40.61 10.75
N ARG A 221 -9.82 -41.18 9.64
CA ARG A 221 -9.43 -40.81 8.28
C ARG A 221 -10.57 -40.06 7.61
N ILE A 222 -10.31 -38.84 7.15
CA ILE A 222 -11.24 -38.11 6.29
C ILE A 222 -11.41 -38.90 4.99
N VAL A 223 -12.56 -39.54 4.83
CA VAL A 223 -12.86 -40.40 3.67
C VAL A 223 -13.48 -39.66 2.51
N LYS A 224 -14.09 -38.49 2.74
CA LYS A 224 -14.79 -37.75 1.68
C LYS A 224 -14.95 -36.29 2.04
N VAL A 225 -14.52 -35.43 1.13
CA VAL A 225 -14.87 -34.01 1.10
C VAL A 225 -15.76 -33.81 -0.12
N VAL A 226 -16.89 -33.10 0.06
CA VAL A 226 -17.83 -32.82 -1.02
C VAL A 226 -17.97 -31.31 -1.13
N GLU A 227 -17.48 -30.76 -2.24
CA GLU A 227 -17.65 -29.36 -2.59
C GLU A 227 -18.95 -29.19 -3.37
N TYR A 228 -19.82 -28.28 -2.90
CA TYR A 228 -21.06 -27.95 -3.60
C TYR A 228 -20.87 -26.63 -4.34
N VAL A 229 -20.97 -26.67 -5.67
CA VAL A 229 -20.94 -25.49 -6.53
C VAL A 229 -22.35 -25.18 -7.01
N GLU A 230 -22.87 -24.04 -6.61
CA GLU A 230 -24.22 -23.59 -6.97
C GLU A 230 -24.21 -23.01 -8.41
N ARG A 231 -25.03 -23.60 -9.29
CA ARG A 231 -25.16 -23.12 -10.68
C ARG A 231 -26.33 -22.16 -10.78
N VAL A 232 -26.03 -20.87 -10.89
CA VAL A 232 -27.03 -19.85 -11.20
C VAL A 232 -27.54 -20.08 -12.63
N HIS A 233 -28.78 -20.57 -12.75
CA HIS A 233 -29.45 -20.64 -14.04
C HIS A 233 -29.90 -19.24 -14.43
N ARG A 234 -29.20 -18.62 -15.39
CA ARG A 234 -29.75 -17.47 -16.11
C ARG A 234 -30.94 -17.96 -16.93
N GLY A 235 -32.15 -17.68 -16.45
CA GLY A 235 -33.35 -17.76 -17.27
C GLY A 235 -33.16 -16.88 -18.51
N ALA A 236 -33.23 -17.51 -19.68
CA ALA A 236 -33.39 -16.83 -20.95
C ALA A 236 -34.90 -16.51 -21.15
N PRO A 237 -35.23 -15.45 -21.91
CA PRO A 237 -36.52 -14.75 -21.87
C PRO A 237 -37.72 -15.57 -22.33
#